data_AF-A0A7J6ADY1-F1
#
_entry.id   AF-A0A7J6ADY1-F1
#
_cell.length_a   1.000
_cell.length_b   1.000
_cell.length_c   1.000
_cell.angle_alpha   90.00
_cell.angle_beta   90.00
_cell.angle_gamma   90.00
#
_symmetry.space_group_name_H-M   'P 1'
#
loop_
_entity.id
_entity.type
_entity.pdbx_description
1 polymer ?
#
loop_
_entity_poly.entity_id
_entity_poly.type
_entity_poly.pdbx_seq_one_letter_code
_entity_poly.pdbx_strand_id
1 'polypeptide(L)'
;MAPELSTSINIKEPRWDQGTFVGRAKHFFTVTDPRNVLLSNEQLEKARKIIQDYRQGVVTPGLTEDELWRAKYVFDSAFHPDTGEKMLLIGRMSAQVPMNMTITGCMMTFYRTTPAVLFWQWINQSFNAIVNYTNRSGDAPITVNQLGAAYVSATTGAVATALGLNSLTKHISPLVGRFVPFAAVAAANCINIPLMRQRELKHGIPVMDENGNRLGESSKAAQQAISQVVISRILMASPGMAIPPFLMNSLEQKAFLKRFPWMSAPIQVGLVGFCLVFATPLCCALFPQKSSMAVSRLEPEIQEKIRSSHPGVERVYFNKGL
;
A
#
# COMPACT_ATOMS: atom_id res chain seq x y z
N MET A 1 15.80 19.43 -35.14
CA MET A 1 14.95 18.24 -34.93
C MET A 1 15.09 17.85 -33.48
N ALA A 2 13.99 17.73 -32.74
CA ALA A 2 14.05 17.08 -31.43
C ALA A 2 14.53 15.63 -31.66
N PRO A 3 15.42 15.08 -30.82
CA PRO A 3 15.86 13.70 -30.96
C PRO A 3 14.64 12.78 -30.93
N GLU A 4 14.52 11.87 -31.90
CA GLU A 4 13.47 10.85 -31.91
C GLU A 4 13.61 9.97 -30.67
N LEU A 5 12.51 9.79 -29.94
CA LEU A 5 12.51 9.01 -28.71
C LEU A 5 12.82 7.55 -29.06
N SER A 6 13.91 7.02 -28.50
CA SER A 6 14.25 5.61 -28.68
C SER A 6 13.14 4.72 -28.12
N THR A 7 12.67 3.76 -28.92
CA THR A 7 11.73 2.71 -28.48
C THR A 7 12.36 1.70 -27.51
N SER A 8 13.65 1.85 -27.20
CA SER A 8 14.37 1.01 -26.23
C SER A 8 14.04 1.29 -24.77
N ILE A 9 13.29 2.35 -24.45
CA ILE A 9 12.93 2.66 -23.06
C ILE A 9 11.95 1.59 -22.55
N ASN A 10 12.38 0.84 -21.54
CA ASN A 10 11.57 -0.22 -20.95
C ASN A 10 10.52 0.35 -19.98
N ILE A 11 9.33 0.65 -20.51
CA ILE A 11 8.18 1.08 -19.70
C ILE A 11 7.46 -0.07 -18.97
N LYS A 12 7.98 -1.30 -18.99
CA LYS A 12 7.44 -2.38 -18.14
C LYS A 12 7.99 -2.29 -16.71
N GLU A 13 9.13 -1.64 -16.54
CA GLU A 13 9.80 -1.48 -15.26
C GLU A 13 9.65 -0.04 -14.70
N PRO A 14 9.85 0.16 -13.39
CA PRO A 14 9.92 1.50 -12.82
C PRO A 14 11.06 2.33 -13.42
N ARG A 15 10.84 3.65 -13.58
CA ARG A 15 11.85 4.60 -14.09
C ARG A 15 13.18 4.59 -13.32
N TRP A 16 13.08 4.41 -12.01
CA TRP A 16 14.23 4.46 -11.11
C TRP A 16 14.59 3.06 -10.64
N ASP A 17 15.88 2.83 -10.41
CA ASP A 17 16.40 1.56 -9.91
C ASP A 17 15.71 1.15 -8.59
N GLN A 18 15.13 -0.05 -8.59
CA GLN A 18 14.46 -0.61 -7.41
C GLN A 18 15.42 -1.30 -6.43
N GLY A 19 16.70 -1.46 -6.78
CA GLY A 19 17.75 -1.95 -5.89
C GLY A 19 18.10 -0.95 -4.78
N THR A 20 18.13 0.34 -5.09
CA THR A 20 18.38 1.41 -4.11
C THR A 20 17.11 1.88 -3.38
N PHE A 21 17.25 2.26 -2.11
CA PHE A 21 16.15 2.88 -1.35
C PHE A 21 15.64 4.17 -2.01
N VAL A 22 16.56 5.02 -2.49
CA VAL A 22 16.22 6.31 -3.12
C VAL A 22 15.41 6.11 -4.40
N GLY A 23 15.77 5.13 -5.24
CA GLY A 23 15.02 4.84 -6.46
C GLY A 23 13.62 4.28 -6.16
N ARG A 24 13.49 3.39 -5.16
CA ARG A 24 12.18 2.94 -4.65
C ARG A 24 11.34 4.09 -4.11
N ALA A 25 11.94 4.98 -3.32
CA ALA A 25 11.24 6.14 -2.76
C ALA A 25 10.71 7.04 -3.88
N LYS A 26 11.54 7.41 -4.87
CA LYS A 26 11.10 8.21 -6.04
C LYS A 26 9.94 7.55 -6.78
N HIS A 27 10.01 6.24 -6.98
CA HIS A 27 8.93 5.48 -7.61
C HIS A 27 7.62 5.62 -6.82
N PHE A 28 7.63 5.30 -5.52
CA PHE A 28 6.41 5.36 -4.72
C PHE A 28 5.88 6.77 -4.54
N PHE A 29 6.74 7.79 -4.35
CA PHE A 29 6.29 9.19 -4.30
C PHE A 29 5.53 9.61 -5.56
N THR A 30 5.92 9.08 -6.73
CA THR A 30 5.27 9.41 -8.00
C THR A 30 3.95 8.65 -8.18
N VAL A 31 3.91 7.36 -7.81
CA VAL A 31 2.71 6.52 -7.95
C VAL A 31 1.63 6.89 -6.93
N THR A 32 2.02 7.27 -5.70
CA THR A 32 1.09 7.64 -4.62
C THR A 32 0.81 9.15 -4.58
N ASP A 33 1.16 9.91 -5.62
CA ASP A 33 0.93 11.35 -5.64
C ASP A 33 -0.59 11.66 -5.56
N PRO A 34 -1.07 12.31 -4.48
CA PRO A 34 -2.50 12.58 -4.31
C PRO A 34 -3.06 13.54 -5.37
N ARG A 35 -2.21 14.33 -6.03
CA ARG A 35 -2.64 15.24 -7.11
C ARG A 35 -3.21 14.47 -8.30
N ASN A 36 -2.80 13.21 -8.49
CA ASN A 36 -3.32 12.36 -9.57
C ASN A 36 -4.81 12.05 -9.42
N VAL A 37 -5.39 12.22 -8.22
CA VAL A 37 -6.85 12.09 -8.00
C VAL A 37 -7.62 13.19 -8.73
N LEU A 38 -7.02 14.37 -8.92
CA LEU A 38 -7.65 15.54 -9.53
C LEU A 38 -7.59 15.53 -11.07
N LEU A 39 -6.96 14.53 -11.68
CA LEU A 39 -6.82 14.44 -13.13
C LEU A 39 -8.16 14.15 -13.79
N SER A 40 -8.44 14.89 -14.87
CA SER A 40 -9.67 14.72 -15.67
C SER A 40 -9.65 13.43 -16.47
N ASN A 41 -10.84 12.97 -16.89
CA ASN A 41 -10.95 11.79 -17.76
C ASN A 41 -10.16 11.95 -19.07
N GLU A 42 -10.14 13.16 -19.63
CA GLU A 42 -9.40 13.48 -20.85
C GLU A 42 -7.89 13.35 -20.66
N GLN A 43 -7.35 13.85 -19.53
CA GLN A 43 -5.93 13.73 -19.20
C GLN A 43 -5.51 12.25 -19.03
N LEU A 44 -6.37 11.45 -18.38
CA LEU A 44 -6.13 10.03 -18.19
C LEU A 44 -6.16 9.27 -19.53
N GLU A 45 -7.10 9.60 -20.42
CA GLU A 45 -7.21 8.95 -21.72
C GLU A 45 -6.05 9.34 -22.65
N LYS A 46 -5.59 10.59 -22.59
CA LYS A 46 -4.38 11.03 -23.29
C LYS A 46 -3.14 10.22 -22.84
N ALA A 47 -2.98 10.04 -21.53
CA ALA A 47 -1.89 9.24 -20.98
C ALA A 47 -1.99 7.76 -21.40
N ARG A 48 -3.21 7.19 -21.38
CA ARG A 48 -3.48 5.84 -21.89
C ARG A 48 -3.08 5.69 -23.34
N LYS A 49 -3.49 6.62 -24.21
CA LYS A 49 -3.15 6.59 -25.63
C LYS A 49 -1.63 6.61 -25.85
N ILE A 50 -0.91 7.53 -25.21
CA ILE A 50 0.56 7.60 -25.30
C ILE A 50 1.20 6.25 -24.94
N ILE A 51 0.74 5.60 -23.87
CA ILE A 51 1.30 4.33 -23.41
C ILE A 51 0.91 3.16 -24.33
N GLN A 52 -0.31 3.14 -24.85
CA GLN A 52 -0.73 2.11 -25.80
C GLN A 52 0.01 2.23 -27.13
N ASP A 53 0.11 3.43 -27.68
CA ASP A 53 0.85 3.71 -28.91
C ASP A 53 2.33 3.32 -28.75
N TYR A 54 2.97 3.73 -27.65
CA TYR A 54 4.37 3.37 -27.38
C TYR A 54 4.57 1.86 -27.24
N ARG A 55 3.63 1.14 -26.59
CA ARG A 55 3.68 -0.35 -26.50
C ARG A 55 3.55 -1.03 -27.86
N GLN A 56 2.93 -0.38 -28.84
CA GLN A 56 2.81 -0.85 -30.22
C GLN A 56 3.98 -0.39 -31.11
N GLY A 57 4.95 0.32 -30.56
CA GLY A 57 6.08 0.88 -31.30
C GLY A 57 5.77 2.20 -32.02
N VAL A 58 4.61 2.81 -31.76
CA VAL A 58 4.20 4.10 -32.34
C VAL A 58 4.59 5.22 -31.38
N VAL A 59 5.51 6.08 -31.80
CA VAL A 59 5.96 7.24 -31.01
C VAL A 59 5.36 8.51 -31.60
N THR A 60 4.63 9.28 -30.79
CA THR A 60 4.11 10.59 -31.22
C THR A 60 5.28 11.55 -31.53
N PRO A 61 5.26 12.26 -32.67
CA PRO A 61 6.30 13.23 -32.99
C PRO A 61 6.46 14.28 -31.89
N GLY A 62 7.70 14.48 -31.42
CA GLY A 62 8.03 15.45 -30.38
C GLY A 62 7.80 14.97 -28.94
N LEU A 63 7.37 13.72 -28.72
CA LEU A 63 7.27 13.13 -27.37
C LEU A 63 8.65 12.99 -26.75
N THR A 64 8.86 13.61 -25.58
CA THR A 64 10.10 13.50 -24.81
C THR A 64 10.07 12.31 -23.84
N GLU A 65 11.25 11.88 -23.36
CA GLU A 65 11.35 10.80 -22.37
C GLU A 65 10.61 11.15 -21.08
N ASP A 66 10.72 12.40 -20.61
CA ASP A 66 10.02 12.85 -19.42
C ASP A 66 8.50 12.82 -19.58
N GLU A 67 8.00 13.17 -20.77
CA GLU A 67 6.57 13.08 -21.07
C GLU A 67 6.08 11.63 -21.16
N LEU A 68 6.88 10.73 -21.73
CA LEU A 68 6.58 9.30 -21.74
C LEU A 68 6.48 8.76 -20.31
N TRP A 69 7.48 9.05 -19.46
CA TRP A 69 7.44 8.62 -18.06
C TRP A 69 6.29 9.26 -17.29
N ARG A 70 5.99 10.54 -17.52
CA ARG A 70 4.84 11.21 -16.90
C ARG A 70 3.52 10.56 -17.33
N ALA A 71 3.35 10.28 -18.62
CA ALA A 71 2.18 9.57 -19.13
C ALA A 71 2.07 8.18 -18.52
N LYS A 72 3.20 7.47 -18.36
CA LYS A 72 3.25 6.16 -17.70
C LYS A 72 2.76 6.24 -16.27
N TYR A 73 3.25 7.18 -15.47
CA TYR A 73 2.84 7.31 -14.07
C TYR A 73 1.37 7.73 -13.93
N VAL A 74 0.88 8.61 -14.81
CA VAL A 74 -0.54 8.96 -14.86
C VAL A 74 -1.36 7.72 -15.20
N PHE A 75 -0.93 6.93 -16.19
CA PHE A 75 -1.58 5.69 -16.58
C PHE A 75 -1.60 4.68 -15.42
N ASP A 76 -0.45 4.36 -14.83
CA ASP A 76 -0.32 3.42 -13.71
C ASP A 76 -1.12 3.86 -12.48
N SER A 77 -1.34 5.17 -12.29
CA SER A 77 -2.12 5.68 -11.16
C SER A 77 -3.63 5.45 -11.30
N ALA A 78 -4.14 5.20 -12.51
CA ALA A 78 -5.57 5.20 -12.81
C ALA A 78 -6.08 3.96 -13.56
N PHE A 79 -5.20 3.18 -14.19
CA PHE A 79 -5.54 1.99 -14.95
C PHE A 79 -4.91 0.75 -14.34
N HIS A 80 -5.65 -0.36 -14.37
CA HIS A 80 -5.18 -1.63 -13.86
C HIS A 80 -4.03 -2.16 -14.74
N PRO A 81 -2.92 -2.65 -14.16
CA PRO A 81 -1.75 -3.08 -14.93
C PRO A 81 -2.07 -4.21 -15.90
N ASP A 82 -2.89 -5.18 -15.48
CA ASP A 82 -3.18 -6.38 -16.26
C ASP A 82 -4.32 -6.19 -17.28
N THR A 83 -5.48 -5.65 -16.85
CA THR A 83 -6.65 -5.49 -17.74
C THR A 83 -6.60 -4.20 -18.57
N GLY A 84 -5.81 -3.20 -18.15
CA GLY A 84 -5.82 -1.86 -18.73
C GLY A 84 -7.14 -1.11 -18.51
N GLU A 85 -8.04 -1.63 -17.66
CA GLU A 85 -9.30 -0.98 -17.33
C GLU A 85 -9.10 0.14 -16.31
N LYS A 86 -9.96 1.14 -16.38
CA LYS A 86 -9.91 2.27 -15.47
C LYS A 86 -10.38 1.86 -14.08
N MET A 87 -9.50 2.04 -13.10
CA MET A 87 -9.80 1.76 -11.70
C MET A 87 -10.80 2.77 -11.12
N LEU A 88 -11.67 2.28 -10.23
CA LEU A 88 -12.53 3.11 -9.39
C LEU A 88 -11.69 4.17 -8.68
N LEU A 89 -12.13 5.43 -8.70
CA LEU A 89 -11.34 6.57 -8.21
C LEU A 89 -10.80 6.33 -6.80
N ILE A 90 -11.68 5.87 -5.89
CA ILE A 90 -11.34 5.58 -4.49
C ILE A 90 -10.41 4.36 -4.33
N GLY A 91 -10.37 3.44 -5.30
CA GLY A 91 -9.48 2.27 -5.28
C GLY A 91 -8.08 2.55 -5.83
N ARG A 92 -7.84 3.75 -6.40
CA ARG A 92 -6.54 4.13 -6.95
C ARG A 92 -5.50 4.32 -5.85
N MET A 93 -4.24 4.00 -6.15
CA MET A 93 -3.10 4.27 -5.25
C MET A 93 -3.00 5.76 -4.88
N SER A 94 -3.35 6.67 -5.80
CA SER A 94 -3.37 8.11 -5.54
C SER A 94 -4.46 8.55 -4.55
N ALA A 95 -5.56 7.80 -4.42
CA ALA A 95 -6.61 8.08 -3.45
C ALA A 95 -6.30 7.56 -2.04
N GLN A 96 -5.27 6.72 -1.88
CA GLN A 96 -4.91 6.15 -0.58
C GLN A 96 -4.58 7.22 0.47
N VAL A 97 -3.77 8.21 0.12
CA VAL A 97 -3.36 9.24 1.09
C VAL A 97 -4.54 10.14 1.47
N PRO A 98 -5.34 10.72 0.53
CA PRO A 98 -6.54 11.50 0.85
C PRO A 98 -7.61 10.76 1.66
N MET A 99 -7.85 9.48 1.34
CA MET A 99 -8.85 8.70 2.04
C MET A 99 -8.35 8.29 3.44
N ASN A 100 -7.13 7.77 3.54
CA ASN A 100 -6.57 7.36 4.84
C ASN A 100 -6.37 8.55 5.78
N MET A 101 -6.02 9.75 5.28
CA MET A 101 -5.89 10.94 6.14
C MET A 101 -7.23 11.34 6.75
N THR A 102 -8.31 11.27 5.95
CA THR A 102 -9.66 11.62 6.40
C THR A 102 -10.16 10.59 7.40
N ILE A 103 -10.08 9.31 7.04
CA ILE A 103 -10.55 8.20 7.88
C ILE A 103 -9.79 8.18 9.20
N THR A 104 -8.45 8.20 9.15
CA THR A 104 -7.60 8.16 10.35
C THR A 104 -7.78 9.43 11.19
N GLY A 105 -7.79 10.60 10.57
CA GLY A 105 -7.98 11.86 11.27
C GLY A 105 -9.28 11.87 12.06
N CYS A 106 -10.40 11.55 11.42
CA CYS A 106 -11.70 11.47 12.08
C CYS A 106 -11.78 10.34 13.11
N MET A 107 -11.22 9.16 12.82
CA MET A 107 -11.16 8.04 13.77
C MET A 107 -10.43 8.45 15.05
N MET A 108 -9.36 9.23 14.94
CA MET A 108 -8.60 9.74 16.08
C MET A 108 -9.26 10.95 16.76
N THR A 109 -10.09 11.73 16.07
CA THR A 109 -10.87 12.81 16.70
C THR A 109 -12.03 12.23 17.51
N PHE A 110 -12.74 11.26 16.95
CA PHE A 110 -14.00 10.74 17.48
C PHE A 110 -13.85 9.41 18.24
N TYR A 111 -12.63 9.03 18.67
CA TYR A 111 -12.34 7.75 19.33
C TYR A 111 -13.04 7.51 20.67
N ARG A 112 -13.60 8.56 21.29
CA ARG A 112 -14.15 8.50 22.65
C ARG A 112 -15.48 7.77 22.75
N THR A 113 -16.29 7.74 21.69
CA THR A 113 -17.62 7.12 21.72
C THR A 113 -17.62 5.80 20.96
N THR A 114 -18.20 4.76 21.56
CA THR A 114 -18.32 3.43 20.93
C THR A 114 -18.98 3.48 19.54
N PRO A 115 -20.10 4.21 19.32
CA PRO A 115 -20.69 4.30 17.99
C PRO A 115 -19.76 4.91 16.94
N ALA A 116 -19.00 5.96 17.30
CA ALA A 116 -18.05 6.57 16.38
C ALA A 116 -16.87 5.65 16.07
N VAL A 117 -16.36 4.93 17.07
CA VAL A 117 -15.30 3.91 16.87
C VAL A 117 -15.78 2.83 15.91
N LEU A 118 -16.99 2.29 16.11
CA LEU A 118 -17.57 1.28 15.21
C LEU A 118 -17.71 1.82 13.79
N PHE A 119 -18.26 3.02 13.64
CA PHE A 119 -18.48 3.67 12.35
C PHE A 119 -17.16 3.89 11.59
N TRP A 120 -16.15 4.46 12.23
CA TRP A 120 -14.88 4.76 11.58
C TRP A 120 -14.05 3.51 11.30
N GLN A 121 -14.11 2.48 12.15
CA GLN A 121 -13.48 1.19 11.84
C GLN A 121 -14.16 0.50 10.66
N TRP A 122 -15.49 0.54 10.59
CA TRP A 122 -16.25 0.02 9.45
C TRP A 122 -15.91 0.75 8.14
N ILE A 123 -15.84 2.10 8.15
CA ILE A 123 -15.39 2.88 6.98
C ILE A 123 -13.96 2.48 6.59
N ASN A 124 -13.05 2.38 7.56
CA ASN A 124 -11.66 2.02 7.30
C ASN A 124 -11.54 0.64 6.63
N GLN A 125 -12.22 -0.37 7.14
CA GLN A 125 -12.19 -1.70 6.53
C GLN A 125 -12.90 -1.75 5.18
N SER A 126 -13.98 -0.97 5.00
CA SER A 126 -14.68 -0.86 3.71
C SER A 126 -13.76 -0.26 2.65
N PHE A 127 -13.03 0.79 2.99
CA PHE A 127 -12.04 1.40 2.12
C PHE A 127 -10.93 0.40 1.75
N ASN A 128 -10.38 -0.31 2.73
CA ASN A 128 -9.35 -1.34 2.48
C ASN A 128 -9.88 -2.48 1.59
N ALA A 129 -11.13 -2.91 1.75
CA ALA A 129 -11.75 -3.91 0.89
C ALA A 129 -11.88 -3.43 -0.56
N ILE A 130 -12.25 -2.16 -0.77
CA ILE A 130 -12.34 -1.57 -2.12
C ILE A 130 -10.97 -1.47 -2.78
N VAL A 131 -9.94 -1.01 -2.04
CA VAL A 131 -8.56 -0.96 -2.53
C VAL A 131 -8.08 -2.37 -2.90
N ASN A 132 -8.31 -3.36 -2.05
CA ASN A 132 -7.95 -4.74 -2.30
C ASN A 132 -8.68 -5.34 -3.52
N TYR A 133 -9.97 -5.04 -3.68
CA TYR A 133 -10.74 -5.47 -4.85
C TYR A 133 -10.22 -4.84 -6.14
N THR A 134 -9.88 -3.54 -6.09
CA THR A 134 -9.46 -2.77 -7.26
C THR A 134 -8.03 -3.10 -7.70
N ASN A 135 -7.15 -3.50 -6.77
CA ASN A 135 -5.73 -3.78 -7.02
C ASN A 135 -5.41 -5.29 -7.07
N ARG A 136 -6.42 -6.17 -7.18
CA ARG A 136 -6.21 -7.62 -7.25
C ARG A 136 -5.48 -8.00 -8.55
N SER A 137 -4.46 -8.84 -8.46
CA SER A 137 -3.73 -9.32 -9.65
C SER A 137 -4.64 -10.15 -10.56
N GLY A 138 -4.47 -9.99 -11.88
CA GLY A 138 -5.19 -10.75 -12.91
C GLY A 138 -4.82 -12.24 -12.92
N ASP A 139 -3.57 -12.57 -12.62
CA ASP A 139 -3.05 -13.95 -12.66
C ASP A 139 -3.39 -14.77 -11.40
N ALA A 140 -3.82 -14.12 -10.32
CA ALA A 140 -4.19 -14.76 -9.06
C ALA A 140 -5.40 -14.04 -8.43
N PRO A 141 -6.59 -14.15 -9.04
CA PRO A 141 -7.75 -13.39 -8.59
C PRO A 141 -8.16 -13.78 -7.16
N ILE A 142 -8.30 -12.77 -6.30
CA ILE A 142 -8.89 -12.91 -4.97
C ILE A 142 -10.37 -13.23 -5.15
N THR A 143 -10.84 -14.33 -4.55
CA THR A 143 -12.25 -14.69 -4.63
C THR A 143 -13.11 -13.75 -3.79
N VAL A 144 -14.36 -13.53 -4.18
CA VAL A 144 -15.30 -12.68 -3.40
C VAL A 144 -15.44 -13.20 -1.97
N ASN A 145 -15.44 -14.52 -1.78
CA ASN A 145 -15.47 -15.15 -0.47
C ASN A 145 -14.23 -14.83 0.37
N GLN A 146 -13.04 -14.81 -0.25
CA GLN A 146 -11.79 -14.42 0.42
C GLN A 146 -11.83 -12.96 0.87
N LEU A 147 -12.25 -12.06 -0.04
CA LEU A 147 -12.39 -10.64 0.27
C LEU A 147 -13.41 -10.43 1.40
N GLY A 148 -14.56 -11.10 1.35
CA GLY A 148 -15.60 -11.04 2.39
C GLY A 148 -15.10 -11.56 3.73
N ALA A 149 -14.41 -12.71 3.75
CA ALA A 149 -13.84 -13.28 4.96
C ALA A 149 -12.78 -12.36 5.58
N ALA A 150 -11.88 -11.80 4.76
CA ALA A 150 -10.86 -10.85 5.20
C ALA A 150 -11.50 -9.58 5.77
N TYR A 151 -12.51 -9.04 5.09
CA TYR A 151 -13.23 -7.84 5.52
C TYR A 151 -13.96 -8.04 6.85
N VAL A 152 -14.74 -9.12 7.01
CA VAL A 152 -15.46 -9.42 8.26
C VAL A 152 -14.48 -9.68 9.40
N SER A 153 -13.42 -10.45 9.15
CA SER A 153 -12.41 -10.79 10.17
C SER A 153 -11.62 -9.57 10.61
N ALA A 154 -11.17 -8.73 9.66
CA ALA A 154 -10.43 -7.51 9.96
C ALA A 154 -11.31 -6.47 10.67
N THR A 155 -12.59 -6.34 10.28
CA THR A 155 -13.55 -5.46 10.96
C THR A 155 -13.80 -5.93 12.39
N THR A 156 -14.05 -7.22 12.58
CA THR A 156 -14.26 -7.81 13.90
C THR A 156 -13.03 -7.65 14.78
N GLY A 157 -11.83 -7.94 14.25
CA GLY A 157 -10.57 -7.78 14.98
C GLY A 157 -10.26 -6.33 15.34
N ALA A 158 -10.48 -5.38 14.41
CA ALA A 158 -10.29 -3.96 14.65
C ALA A 158 -11.24 -3.44 15.75
N VAL A 159 -12.52 -3.79 15.66
CA VAL A 159 -13.55 -3.40 16.62
C VAL A 159 -13.28 -4.03 17.99
N ALA A 160 -13.02 -5.33 18.05
CA ALA A 160 -12.72 -6.02 19.30
C ALA A 160 -11.50 -5.42 20.01
N THR A 161 -10.44 -5.12 19.25
CA THR A 161 -9.24 -4.45 19.77
C THR A 161 -9.55 -3.05 20.25
N ALA A 162 -10.27 -2.26 19.47
CA ALA A 162 -10.61 -0.88 19.81
C ALA A 162 -11.49 -0.81 21.07
N LEU A 163 -12.54 -1.63 21.16
CA LEU A 163 -13.44 -1.66 22.32
C LEU A 163 -12.77 -2.25 23.56
N GLY A 164 -12.00 -3.32 23.39
CA GLY A 164 -11.25 -3.95 24.48
C GLY A 164 -10.25 -2.97 25.10
N LEU A 165 -9.43 -2.32 24.28
CA LEU A 165 -8.47 -1.34 24.76
C LEU A 165 -9.14 -0.07 25.28
N ASN A 166 -10.22 0.42 24.64
CA ASN A 166 -10.98 1.57 25.17
C ASN A 166 -11.53 1.27 26.57
N SER A 167 -12.04 0.07 26.81
CA SER A 167 -12.51 -0.35 28.14
C SER A 167 -11.39 -0.30 29.17
N LEU A 168 -10.21 -0.83 28.84
CA LEU A 168 -9.03 -0.84 29.72
C LEU A 168 -8.48 0.57 29.99
N THR A 169 -8.49 1.44 28.98
CA THR A 169 -7.94 2.80 29.10
C THR A 169 -8.78 3.73 29.97
N LYS A 170 -10.05 3.38 30.29
CA LYS A 170 -10.85 4.13 31.27
C LYS A 170 -10.21 4.20 32.65
N HIS A 171 -9.33 3.25 32.96
CA HIS A 171 -8.63 3.13 34.24
C HIS A 171 -7.15 3.54 34.17
N ILE A 172 -6.69 4.08 33.03
CA ILE A 172 -5.28 4.44 32.78
C ILE A 172 -5.23 5.92 32.31
N SER A 173 -4.03 6.51 32.24
CA SER A 173 -3.80 7.83 31.67
C SER A 173 -4.50 8.03 30.30
N PRO A 174 -5.21 9.16 30.09
CA PRO A 174 -5.84 9.50 28.81
C PRO A 174 -4.89 9.48 27.60
N LEU A 175 -3.58 9.57 27.84
CA LEU A 175 -2.57 9.46 26.79
C LEU A 175 -2.55 8.06 26.13
N VAL A 176 -2.76 7.00 26.92
CA VAL A 176 -2.81 5.61 26.42
C VAL A 176 -4.05 5.40 25.54
N GLY A 177 -5.18 6.00 25.91
CA GLY A 177 -6.41 5.98 25.12
C GLY A 177 -6.24 6.53 23.70
N ARG A 178 -5.30 7.46 23.48
CA ARG A 178 -5.02 8.03 22.16
C ARG A 178 -4.28 7.07 21.22
N PHE A 179 -3.67 6.01 21.73
CA PHE A 179 -3.02 4.96 20.94
C PHE A 179 -3.96 3.79 20.58
N VAL A 180 -5.18 3.77 21.12
CA VAL A 180 -6.17 2.73 20.81
C VAL A 180 -6.47 2.62 19.31
N PRO A 181 -6.68 3.73 18.55
CA PRO A 181 -6.86 3.65 17.11
C PRO A 181 -5.67 3.01 16.38
N PHE A 182 -4.44 3.28 16.83
CA PHE A 182 -3.23 2.68 16.26
C PHE A 182 -3.19 1.17 16.49
N ALA A 183 -3.41 0.72 17.73
CA ALA A 183 -3.43 -0.70 18.05
C ALA A 183 -4.53 -1.45 17.27
N ALA A 184 -5.71 -0.84 17.12
CA ALA A 184 -6.79 -1.42 16.33
C ALA A 184 -6.44 -1.54 14.85
N VAL A 185 -5.81 -0.51 14.25
CA VAL A 185 -5.35 -0.56 12.85
C VAL A 185 -4.22 -1.57 12.67
N ALA A 186 -3.29 -1.68 13.62
CA ALA A 186 -2.22 -2.67 13.58
C ALA A 186 -2.80 -4.10 13.64
N ALA A 187 -3.73 -4.37 14.56
CA ALA A 187 -4.42 -5.65 14.65
C ALA A 187 -5.18 -5.99 13.35
N ALA A 188 -5.86 -4.99 12.77
CA ALA A 188 -6.56 -5.17 11.50
C ALA A 188 -5.59 -5.55 10.36
N ASN A 189 -4.42 -4.92 10.26
CA ASN A 189 -3.41 -5.26 9.25
C ASN A 189 -2.83 -6.66 9.46
N CYS A 190 -2.63 -7.09 10.71
CA CYS A 190 -2.19 -8.45 11.05
C CYS A 190 -3.22 -9.52 10.67
N ILE A 191 -4.49 -9.17 10.53
CA ILE A 191 -5.57 -10.09 10.13
C ILE A 191 -5.82 -10.02 8.63
N ASN A 192 -6.02 -8.81 8.10
CA ASN A 192 -6.43 -8.58 6.72
C ASN A 192 -5.39 -9.12 5.72
N ILE A 193 -4.10 -8.80 5.90
CA ILE A 193 -3.08 -9.13 4.90
C ILE A 193 -2.87 -10.64 4.77
N PRO A 194 -2.69 -11.41 5.88
CA PRO A 194 -2.58 -12.86 5.76
C PRO A 194 -3.84 -13.54 5.20
N LEU A 195 -5.04 -13.05 5.53
CA LEU A 195 -6.29 -13.60 4.98
C LEU A 195 -6.44 -13.32 3.49
N MET A 196 -6.14 -12.09 3.05
CA MET A 196 -6.15 -11.71 1.64
C MET A 196 -5.15 -12.52 0.82
N ARG A 197 -3.98 -12.82 1.42
CA ARG A 197 -2.89 -13.57 0.79
C ARG A 197 -2.82 -15.03 1.25
N GLN A 198 -3.93 -15.59 1.75
CA GLN A 198 -3.94 -16.95 2.29
C GLN A 198 -3.61 -18.01 1.23
N ARG A 199 -3.92 -17.73 -0.04
CA ARG A 199 -3.60 -18.62 -1.16
C ARG A 199 -2.09 -18.74 -1.34
N GLU A 200 -1.36 -17.64 -1.20
CA GLU A 200 0.11 -17.61 -1.25
C GLU A 200 0.72 -18.37 -0.07
N LEU A 201 0.11 -18.28 1.12
CA LEU A 201 0.55 -19.07 2.27
C LEU A 201 0.35 -20.58 2.04
N LYS A 202 -0.75 -20.97 1.38
CA LYS A 202 -1.10 -22.37 1.14
C LYS A 202 -0.38 -23.00 -0.04
N HIS A 203 -0.19 -22.26 -1.13
CA HIS A 203 0.35 -22.78 -2.40
C HIS A 203 1.74 -22.26 -2.75
N GLY A 204 2.24 -21.27 -2.01
CA GLY A 204 3.50 -20.61 -2.27
C GLY A 204 3.40 -19.43 -3.22
N ILE A 205 4.53 -18.73 -3.34
CA ILE A 205 4.78 -17.73 -4.39
C ILE A 205 5.95 -18.16 -5.26
N PRO A 206 6.02 -17.68 -6.52
CA PRO A 206 7.11 -18.02 -7.42
C PRO A 206 8.46 -17.58 -6.87
N VAL A 207 9.40 -18.53 -6.79
CA VAL A 207 10.81 -18.28 -6.54
C VAL A 207 11.59 -18.45 -7.84
N MET A 208 12.49 -17.51 -8.11
CA MET A 208 13.25 -17.40 -9.36
C MET A 208 14.75 -17.34 -9.08
N ASP A 209 15.56 -17.65 -10.08
CA ASP A 209 17.00 -17.38 -10.07
C ASP A 209 17.32 -15.90 -10.41
N GLU A 210 18.60 -15.56 -10.54
CA GLU A 210 19.05 -14.22 -10.93
C GLU A 210 18.62 -13.83 -12.35
N ASN A 211 18.52 -14.81 -13.24
CA ASN A 211 18.14 -14.66 -14.64
C ASN A 211 16.61 -14.58 -14.83
N GLY A 212 15.81 -14.74 -13.77
CA GLY A 212 14.35 -14.71 -13.82
C GLY A 212 13.70 -16.05 -14.17
N ASN A 213 14.46 -17.15 -14.21
CA ASN A 213 13.93 -18.48 -14.42
C ASN A 213 13.20 -18.96 -13.16
N ARG A 214 11.96 -19.44 -13.32
CA ARG A 214 11.13 -19.92 -12.21
C ARG A 214 11.61 -21.29 -11.74
N LEU A 215 12.03 -21.37 -10.48
CA LEU A 215 12.58 -22.57 -9.85
C LEU A 215 11.49 -23.40 -9.15
N GLY A 216 10.46 -22.73 -8.61
CA GLY A 216 9.36 -23.38 -7.90
C GLY A 216 8.42 -22.39 -7.22
N GLU A 217 7.56 -22.91 -6.33
CA GLU A 217 6.62 -22.15 -5.51
C GLU A 217 6.94 -22.37 -4.03
N SER A 218 7.20 -21.31 -3.26
CA SER A 218 7.58 -21.42 -1.84
C SER A 218 6.59 -20.70 -0.92
N SER A 219 6.03 -21.43 0.03
CA SER A 219 5.20 -20.89 1.12
C SER A 219 6.02 -20.13 2.14
N LYS A 220 7.28 -20.51 2.38
CA LYS A 220 8.20 -19.76 3.25
C LYS A 220 8.56 -18.39 2.66
N ALA A 221 8.74 -18.31 1.35
CA ALA A 221 8.89 -17.03 0.65
C ALA A 221 7.63 -16.16 0.83
N ALA A 222 6.45 -16.76 0.71
CA ALA A 222 5.18 -16.07 0.95
C ALA A 222 5.06 -15.55 2.39
N GLN A 223 5.41 -16.37 3.40
CA GLN A 223 5.41 -15.96 4.81
C GLN A 223 6.33 -14.76 5.04
N GLN A 224 7.56 -14.80 4.54
CA GLN A 224 8.50 -13.67 4.68
C GLN A 224 7.96 -12.42 3.99
N ALA A 225 7.43 -12.54 2.76
CA ALA A 225 6.85 -11.43 2.01
C ALA A 225 5.69 -10.79 2.79
N ILE A 226 4.74 -11.60 3.25
CA ILE A 226 3.55 -11.15 3.99
C ILE A 226 3.94 -10.49 5.31
N SER A 227 4.88 -11.06 6.07
CA SER A 227 5.38 -10.44 7.30
C SER A 227 6.03 -9.07 7.04
N GLN A 228 6.84 -8.95 5.98
CA GLN A 228 7.42 -7.66 5.59
C GLN A 228 6.35 -6.62 5.22
N VAL A 229 5.28 -7.04 4.53
CA VAL A 229 4.16 -6.15 4.18
C VAL A 229 3.38 -5.73 5.43
N VAL A 230 3.09 -6.64 6.35
CA VAL A 230 2.41 -6.31 7.63
C VAL A 230 3.22 -5.27 8.42
N ILE A 231 4.54 -5.49 8.57
CA ILE A 231 5.43 -4.55 9.26
C ILE A 231 5.42 -3.19 8.56
N SER A 232 5.55 -3.18 7.23
CA SER A 232 5.54 -1.96 6.43
C SER A 232 4.23 -1.16 6.63
N ARG A 233 3.07 -1.82 6.63
CA ARG A 233 1.76 -1.18 6.84
C ARG A 233 1.59 -0.60 8.24
N ILE A 234 2.06 -1.31 9.28
CA ILE A 234 2.03 -0.79 10.65
C ILE A 234 2.94 0.44 10.79
N LEU A 235 4.14 0.38 10.20
CA LEU A 235 5.08 1.51 10.19
C LEU A 235 4.52 2.72 9.43
N MET A 236 3.79 2.52 8.32
CA MET A 236 3.12 3.62 7.61
C MET A 236 2.14 4.40 8.48
N ALA A 237 1.35 3.68 9.30
CA ALA A 237 0.36 4.31 10.18
C ALA A 237 1.00 4.98 11.41
N SER A 238 2.21 4.57 11.80
CA SER A 238 2.83 4.97 13.06
C SER A 238 3.05 6.48 13.18
N PRO A 239 3.67 7.20 12.21
CA PRO A 239 3.86 8.66 12.33
C PRO A 239 2.53 9.41 12.38
N GLY A 240 1.57 9.03 11.54
CA GLY A 240 0.25 9.67 11.46
C GLY A 240 -0.60 9.46 12.70
N MET A 241 -0.37 8.40 13.47
CA MET A 241 -1.13 8.15 14.70
C MET A 241 -0.36 8.50 15.98
N ALA A 242 0.97 8.62 15.93
CA ALA A 242 1.78 8.98 17.08
C ALA A 242 2.00 10.49 17.21
N ILE A 243 2.30 11.20 16.11
CA ILE A 243 2.68 12.62 16.14
C ILE A 243 1.47 13.55 16.43
N PRO A 244 0.32 13.41 15.71
CA PRO A 244 -0.79 14.34 15.90
C PRO A 244 -1.34 14.40 17.33
N PRO A 245 -1.46 13.30 18.12
CA PRO A 245 -1.89 13.37 19.51
C PRO A 245 -1.04 14.28 20.40
N PHE A 246 0.28 14.32 20.22
CA PHE A 246 1.15 15.20 21.00
C PHE A 246 0.95 16.67 20.60
N LEU A 247 0.88 16.96 19.29
CA LEU A 247 0.64 18.31 18.79
C LEU A 247 -0.75 18.83 19.18
N MET A 248 -1.78 18.00 19.03
CA MET A 248 -3.14 18.31 19.42
C MET A 248 -3.26 18.56 20.92
N ASN A 249 -2.50 17.83 21.76
CA ASN A 249 -2.46 18.11 23.20
C ASN A 249 -2.05 19.55 23.50
N SER A 250 -1.01 20.05 22.80
CA SER A 250 -0.53 21.41 22.97
C SER A 250 -1.47 22.44 22.35
N LEU A 251 -2.10 22.13 21.21
CA LEU A 251 -3.03 23.03 20.51
C LEU A 251 -4.36 23.18 21.24
N GLU A 252 -4.90 22.11 21.82
CA GLU A 252 -6.18 22.10 22.56
C GLU A 252 -6.14 23.01 23.80
N GLN A 253 -4.95 23.23 24.37
CA GLN A 253 -4.78 24.14 25.50
C GLN A 253 -4.78 25.63 25.10
N LYS A 254 -4.57 25.94 23.81
CA LYS A 254 -4.51 27.31 23.30
C LYS A 254 -5.89 27.90 23.06
N ALA A 255 -5.98 29.24 23.13
CA ALA A 255 -7.23 29.98 22.96
C ALA A 255 -7.93 29.71 21.61
N PHE A 256 -7.16 29.42 20.55
CA PHE A 256 -7.71 29.15 19.22
C PHE A 256 -8.66 27.94 19.21
N LEU A 257 -8.21 26.76 19.68
CA LEU A 257 -9.06 25.56 19.70
C LEU A 257 -10.14 25.61 20.79
N LYS A 258 -9.92 26.38 21.87
CA LYS A 258 -10.98 26.68 22.84
C LYS A 258 -12.11 27.52 22.21
N ARG A 259 -11.77 28.46 21.31
CA ARG A 259 -12.73 29.29 20.59
C ARG A 259 -13.39 28.56 19.41
N PHE A 260 -12.66 27.68 18.73
CA PHE A 260 -13.13 26.95 17.55
C PHE A 260 -12.90 25.42 17.71
N PRO A 261 -13.65 24.74 18.59
CA PRO A 261 -13.43 23.31 18.86
C PRO A 261 -13.68 22.41 17.65
N TRP A 262 -14.53 22.84 16.70
CA TRP A 262 -14.79 22.12 15.44
C TRP A 262 -13.56 22.05 14.52
N MET A 263 -12.56 22.92 14.70
CA MET A 263 -11.29 22.90 13.96
C MET A 263 -10.38 21.73 14.36
N SER A 264 -10.69 21.01 15.45
CA SER A 264 -9.92 19.84 15.87
C SER A 264 -9.85 18.77 14.79
N ALA A 265 -10.98 18.44 14.14
CA ALA A 265 -11.00 17.40 13.11
C ALA A 265 -10.23 17.82 11.84
N PRO A 266 -10.44 19.01 11.23
CA PRO A 266 -9.65 19.46 10.09
C PRO A 266 -8.14 19.53 10.35
N ILE A 267 -7.73 20.02 11.53
CA ILE A 267 -6.30 20.06 11.90
C ILE A 267 -5.75 18.65 12.02
N GLN A 268 -6.48 17.74 12.66
CA GLN A 268 -6.06 16.36 12.83
C GLN A 268 -5.94 15.63 11.49
N VAL A 269 -6.93 15.77 10.60
CA VAL A 269 -6.88 15.25 9.23
C VAL A 269 -5.69 15.82 8.47
N GLY A 270 -5.42 17.12 8.57
CA GLY A 270 -4.28 17.77 7.93
C GLY A 270 -2.93 17.26 8.44
N LEU A 271 -2.77 17.12 9.76
CA LEU A 271 -1.55 16.60 10.39
C LEU A 271 -1.29 15.13 10.00
N VAL A 272 -2.34 14.30 10.03
CA VAL A 272 -2.27 12.91 9.59
C VAL A 272 -1.91 12.86 8.09
N GLY A 273 -2.56 13.69 7.27
CA GLY A 273 -2.31 13.76 5.84
C GLY A 273 -0.86 14.13 5.52
N PHE A 274 -0.33 15.14 6.19
CA PHE A 274 1.08 15.50 6.09
C PHE A 274 2.00 14.32 6.42
N CYS A 275 1.74 13.61 7.52
CA CYS A 275 2.54 12.43 7.88
C CYS A 275 2.44 11.32 6.83
N LEU A 276 1.23 11.02 6.33
CA LEU A 276 0.99 9.94 5.38
C LEU A 276 1.59 10.19 3.99
N VAL A 277 1.64 11.46 3.54
CA VAL A 277 2.28 11.85 2.27
C VAL A 277 3.73 11.38 2.21
N PHE A 278 4.45 11.42 3.34
CA PHE A 278 5.85 10.95 3.41
C PHE A 278 5.95 9.51 3.88
N ALA A 279 5.20 9.12 4.92
CA ALA A 279 5.32 7.79 5.53
C ALA A 279 4.95 6.67 4.55
N THR A 280 3.90 6.86 3.74
CA THR A 280 3.43 5.85 2.78
C THR A 280 4.53 5.47 1.77
N PRO A 281 5.06 6.40 0.96
CA PRO A 281 6.09 6.05 -0.03
C PRO A 281 7.41 5.58 0.60
N LEU A 282 7.83 6.17 1.73
CA LEU A 282 9.06 5.78 2.41
C LEU A 282 8.98 4.36 3.00
N CYS A 283 7.85 3.99 3.60
CA CYS A 283 7.66 2.64 4.13
C CYS A 283 7.46 1.61 3.01
N CYS A 284 6.82 1.97 1.89
CA CYS A 284 6.78 1.12 0.69
C CYS A 284 8.20 0.84 0.17
N ALA A 285 9.08 1.86 0.22
CA ALA A 285 10.47 1.75 -0.18
C ALA A 285 11.38 1.01 0.81
N LEU A 286 10.92 0.74 2.04
CA LEU A 286 11.71 0.10 3.10
C LEU A 286 12.21 -1.29 2.67
N PHE A 287 11.32 -2.10 2.10
CA PHE A 287 11.65 -3.44 1.60
C PHE A 287 11.60 -3.48 0.07
N PRO A 288 12.62 -4.06 -0.59
CA PRO A 288 12.64 -4.17 -2.04
C PRO A 288 11.45 -5.01 -2.53
N GLN A 289 10.94 -4.67 -3.71
CA GLN A 289 9.83 -5.40 -4.32
C GLN A 289 10.27 -6.79 -4.80
N LYS A 290 11.49 -6.91 -5.35
CA LYS A 290 12.20 -8.18 -5.56
C LYS A 290 13.08 -8.46 -4.35
N SER A 291 12.64 -9.36 -3.48
CA SER A 291 13.37 -9.78 -2.29
C SER A 291 14.15 -11.06 -2.57
N SER A 292 15.11 -11.41 -1.72
CA SER A 292 15.91 -12.63 -1.87
C SER A 292 15.98 -13.44 -0.58
N MET A 293 16.15 -14.75 -0.73
CA MET A 293 16.25 -15.72 0.36
C MET A 293 17.29 -16.79 0.03
N ALA A 294 18.01 -17.27 1.05
CA ALA A 294 18.92 -18.40 0.87
C ALA A 294 18.12 -19.68 0.60
N VAL A 295 18.60 -20.54 -0.30
CA VAL A 295 17.95 -21.81 -0.63
C VAL A 295 17.76 -22.66 0.63
N SER A 296 18.70 -22.64 1.57
CA SER A 296 18.61 -23.36 2.86
C SER A 296 17.39 -23.00 3.71
N ARG A 297 16.78 -21.83 3.49
CA ARG A 297 15.58 -21.41 4.20
C ARG A 297 14.29 -21.88 3.54
N LEU A 298 14.32 -22.40 2.31
CA LEU A 298 13.15 -22.90 1.59
C LEU A 298 12.64 -24.23 2.19
N GLU A 299 11.55 -24.74 1.64
CA GLU A 299 11.03 -26.08 1.91
C GLU A 299 12.00 -27.16 1.40
N PRO A 300 12.21 -28.27 2.14
CA PRO A 300 13.18 -29.31 1.75
C PRO A 300 12.99 -29.82 0.31
N GLU A 301 11.75 -30.01 -0.13
CA GLU A 301 11.41 -30.46 -1.48
C GLU A 301 11.92 -29.51 -2.57
N ILE A 302 11.80 -28.19 -2.34
CA ILE A 302 12.29 -27.17 -3.27
C ILE A 302 13.81 -27.10 -3.22
N GLN A 303 14.41 -27.25 -2.04
CA GLN A 303 15.87 -27.28 -1.91
C GLN A 303 16.49 -28.40 -2.72
N GLU A 304 15.92 -29.61 -2.63
CA GLU A 304 16.38 -30.78 -3.38
C GLU A 304 16.20 -30.58 -4.89
N LYS A 305 15.05 -30.03 -5.31
CA LYS A 305 14.80 -29.70 -6.71
C LYS A 305 15.79 -28.67 -7.25
N ILE A 306 16.10 -27.61 -6.49
CA ILE A 306 17.05 -26.58 -6.92
C ILE A 306 18.46 -27.16 -6.97
N ARG A 307 18.88 -27.94 -5.97
CA ARG A 307 20.21 -28.54 -5.94
C ARG A 307 20.45 -29.52 -7.09
N SER A 308 19.41 -30.25 -7.51
CA SER A 308 19.48 -31.19 -8.65
C SER A 308 19.43 -30.50 -10.01
N SER A 309 18.55 -29.51 -10.19
CA SER A 309 18.34 -28.85 -11.49
C SER A 309 19.29 -27.66 -11.74
N HIS A 310 19.73 -26.97 -10.69
CA HIS A 310 20.56 -25.77 -10.77
C HIS A 310 21.66 -25.80 -9.69
N PRO A 311 22.62 -26.74 -9.80
CA PRO A 311 23.70 -26.87 -8.83
C PRO A 311 24.50 -25.54 -8.75
N GLY A 312 24.72 -25.06 -7.53
CA GLY A 312 25.44 -23.80 -7.26
C GLY A 312 24.55 -22.58 -6.97
N VAL A 313 23.21 -22.68 -7.16
CA VAL A 313 22.30 -21.59 -6.74
C VAL A 313 22.18 -21.57 -5.22
N GLU A 314 22.71 -20.52 -4.59
CA GLU A 314 22.63 -20.32 -3.14
C GLU A 314 21.47 -19.43 -2.71
N ARG A 315 21.00 -18.56 -3.61
CA ARG A 315 19.94 -17.59 -3.35
C ARG A 315 18.85 -17.64 -4.41
N VAL A 316 17.61 -17.45 -3.98
CA VAL A 316 16.46 -17.29 -4.84
C VAL A 316 15.84 -15.91 -4.64
N TYR A 317 15.09 -15.46 -5.63
CA TYR A 317 14.43 -14.16 -5.66
C TYR A 317 12.92 -14.34 -5.80
N PHE A 318 12.14 -13.48 -5.14
CA PHE A 318 10.68 -13.53 -5.19
C PHE A 318 10.09 -12.12 -5.10
N ASN A 319 8.88 -11.95 -5.59
CA ASN A 319 8.16 -10.68 -5.51
C ASN A 319 7.43 -10.58 -4.16
N LYS A 320 7.74 -9.54 -3.39
CA LYS A 320 7.10 -9.25 -2.10
C LYS A 320 5.63 -8.86 -2.27
N GLY A 321 5.28 -8.21 -3.37
CA GLY A 321 4.01 -7.48 -3.52
C GLY A 321 3.98 -6.15 -2.75
N LEU A 322 2.81 -5.51 -2.73
CA LEU A 322 2.50 -4.23 -2.07
C LEU A 322 1.47 -4.39 -0.95
#